data_AF-A0A958SQU8-F1
#
_entry.id   AF-A0A958SQU8-F1
#
_cell.length_a   1.000
_cell.length_b   1.000
_cell.length_c   1.000
_cell.angle_alpha   90.00
_cell.angle_beta   90.00
_cell.angle_gamma   90.00
#
_symmetry.space_group_name_H-M   'P 1'
#
loop_
_entity.id
_entity.type
_entity.pdbx_description
1 polymer ?
#
loop_
_entity_poly.entity_id
_entity_poly.type
_entity_poly.pdbx_seq_one_letter_code
_entity_poly.pdbx_strand_id
1 'polypeptide(L)'
;MPRFNLLLPLFFTWALFAQNQPPVVTGSGNQAYCPLSQIPIVTSFNIADPDDSQTEALYIQISSGYVQGQDVLLLVGSHPTITATWSSQQGSLVLSGVGGALVDYSDLIAAAHDVVFQSSSASVSGIKTFSLTLGEANYLPSTGHYYYYVPALGISWTDAFNAANSSNYYGLQGYLATILSDDEAQLCGEQTSGTGWIGGSDSETEGVWKWMNGPELGTVFWNGGINGSTPNYAFWNSGEPNNQGD
;
A
#
# COMPACT_ATOMS: atom_id res chain seq x y z
N MET A 1 16.37 68.12 30.62
CA MET A 1 16.48 66.67 30.91
C MET A 1 16.19 65.91 29.61
N PRO A 2 17.15 65.16 29.04
CA PRO A 2 16.92 64.40 27.82
C PRO A 2 16.08 63.16 28.14
N ARG A 3 14.99 62.95 27.41
CA ARG A 3 14.14 61.75 27.51
C ARG A 3 14.78 60.63 26.69
N PHE A 4 15.19 59.56 27.38
CA PHE A 4 15.75 58.36 26.77
C PHE A 4 14.59 57.42 26.40
N ASN A 5 14.26 57.32 25.12
CA ASN A 5 13.28 56.34 24.62
C ASN A 5 14.01 55.03 24.33
N LEU A 6 13.83 54.04 25.20
CA LEU A 6 14.27 52.67 24.98
C LEU A 6 13.25 51.97 24.08
N LEU A 7 13.58 51.80 22.80
CA LEU A 7 12.85 50.92 21.88
C LEU A 7 13.37 49.50 22.06
N LEU A 8 12.52 48.62 22.60
CA LEU A 8 12.79 47.19 22.74
C LEU A 8 12.36 46.49 21.44
N PRO A 9 13.26 45.87 20.65
CA PRO A 9 12.84 45.07 19.51
C PRO A 9 12.21 43.76 20.02
N LEU A 10 10.91 43.60 19.77
CA LEU A 10 10.20 42.33 19.92
C LEU A 10 10.71 41.36 18.84
N PHE A 11 11.65 40.50 19.20
CA PHE A 11 11.99 39.33 18.39
C PHE A 11 10.85 38.32 18.51
N PHE A 12 9.99 38.26 17.50
CA PHE A 12 9.01 37.20 17.35
C PHE A 12 9.79 35.95 16.89
N THR A 13 10.20 35.10 17.83
CA THR A 13 10.71 33.77 17.52
C THR A 13 9.52 32.94 17.02
N TRP A 14 9.42 32.78 15.71
CA TRP A 14 8.54 31.76 15.13
C TRP A 14 9.07 30.42 15.64
N ALA A 15 8.29 29.73 16.46
CA ALA A 15 8.53 28.32 16.73
C ALA A 15 8.34 27.60 15.39
N LEU A 16 9.45 27.30 14.70
CA LEU A 16 9.45 26.28 13.67
C LEU A 16 9.14 24.97 14.41
N PHE A 17 7.89 24.53 14.38
CA PHE A 17 7.60 23.13 14.62
C PHE A 17 8.38 22.38 13.55
N ALA A 18 9.41 21.62 13.94
CA ALA A 18 10.02 20.67 13.03
C ALA A 18 8.88 19.76 12.55
N GLN A 19 8.58 19.79 11.26
CA GLN A 19 7.67 18.81 10.67
C GLN A 19 8.41 17.47 10.68
N ASN A 20 7.76 16.43 11.22
CA ASN A 20 8.28 15.07 11.13
C ASN A 20 8.57 14.75 9.67
N GLN A 21 9.79 14.35 9.33
CA GLN A 21 10.12 14.01 7.96
C GLN A 21 9.75 12.53 7.70
N PRO A 22 9.23 12.19 6.51
CA PRO A 22 8.91 10.80 6.21
C PRO A 22 10.21 9.98 6.07
N PRO A 23 10.21 8.71 6.52
CA PRO A 23 11.33 7.82 6.28
C PRO A 23 11.47 7.51 4.78
N VAL A 24 12.71 7.23 4.37
CA VAL A 24 13.06 6.72 3.05
C VAL A 24 13.41 5.25 3.16
N VAL A 25 12.61 4.39 2.53
CA VAL A 25 12.85 2.96 2.42
C VAL A 25 13.46 2.66 1.05
N THR A 26 14.61 1.98 1.04
CA THR A 26 15.30 1.58 -0.20
C THR A 26 15.59 0.10 -0.18
N GLY A 27 15.33 -0.58 -1.29
CA GLY A 27 15.60 -2.01 -1.44
C GLY A 27 15.92 -2.35 -2.89
N SER A 28 16.78 -3.36 -3.09
CA SER A 28 17.02 -3.96 -4.41
C SER A 28 17.45 -5.42 -4.26
N GLY A 29 17.39 -6.17 -5.36
CA GLY A 29 17.81 -7.56 -5.36
C GLY A 29 17.07 -8.43 -6.37
N ASN A 30 17.04 -8.02 -7.64
CA ASN A 30 16.49 -8.86 -8.71
C ASN A 30 17.31 -10.15 -8.79
N GLN A 31 16.63 -11.28 -8.59
CA GLN A 31 17.26 -12.59 -8.49
C GLN A 31 16.44 -13.63 -9.25
N ALA A 32 17.12 -14.65 -9.79
CA ALA A 32 16.46 -15.80 -10.37
C ALA A 32 16.02 -16.76 -9.26
N TYR A 33 14.77 -17.18 -9.28
CA TYR A 33 14.22 -18.12 -8.31
C TYR A 33 14.32 -19.57 -8.79
N CYS A 34 14.81 -20.46 -7.94
CA CYS A 34 14.74 -21.90 -8.17
C CYS A 34 13.46 -22.45 -7.50
N PRO A 35 12.52 -23.06 -8.24
CA PRO A 35 11.31 -23.61 -7.65
C PRO A 35 11.59 -24.56 -6.48
N LEU A 36 10.73 -24.51 -5.47
CA LEU A 36 10.83 -25.29 -4.23
C LEU A 36 12.02 -24.94 -3.32
N SER A 37 12.82 -23.90 -3.63
CA SER A 37 13.85 -23.37 -2.74
C SER A 37 13.37 -22.18 -1.93
N GLN A 38 14.18 -21.75 -0.96
CA GLN A 38 14.07 -20.43 -0.33
C GLN A 38 15.05 -19.47 -0.99
N ILE A 39 14.70 -18.19 -1.07
CA ILE A 39 15.59 -17.13 -1.54
C ILE A 39 15.35 -15.83 -0.76
N PRO A 40 16.38 -15.08 -0.35
CA PRO A 40 16.19 -13.76 0.24
C PRO A 40 15.46 -12.81 -0.71
N ILE A 41 14.50 -12.04 -0.19
CA ILE A 41 13.72 -11.10 -1.01
C ILE A 41 14.50 -9.84 -1.42
N VAL A 42 15.58 -9.55 -0.71
CA VAL A 42 16.46 -8.40 -0.96
C VAL A 42 17.93 -8.83 -0.91
N THR A 43 18.76 -8.19 -1.72
CA THR A 43 20.24 -8.25 -1.59
C THR A 43 20.80 -6.99 -0.94
N SER A 44 20.05 -5.89 -0.99
CA SER A 44 20.33 -4.63 -0.31
C SER A 44 19.02 -4.05 0.22
N PHE A 45 18.99 -3.64 1.49
CA PHE A 45 17.86 -2.94 2.08
C PHE A 45 18.35 -1.92 3.10
N ASN A 46 17.71 -0.75 3.13
CA ASN A 46 18.02 0.29 4.11
C ASN A 46 16.79 1.16 4.39
N ILE A 47 16.67 1.57 5.65
CA ILE A 47 15.75 2.59 6.12
C ILE A 47 16.58 3.79 6.55
N ALA A 48 16.25 4.97 6.03
CA ALA A 48 16.88 6.23 6.43
C ALA A 48 15.82 7.23 6.82
N ASP A 49 15.98 7.82 7.99
CA ASP A 49 15.05 8.79 8.55
C ASP A 49 15.85 9.88 9.30
N PRO A 50 15.61 11.17 9.03
CA PRO A 50 16.35 12.26 9.66
C PRO A 50 16.04 12.50 11.14
N ASP A 51 14.87 12.10 11.62
CA ASP A 51 14.33 12.49 12.93
C ASP A 51 13.79 11.33 13.76
N ASP A 52 13.45 10.19 13.15
CA ASP A 52 13.06 8.96 13.86
C ASP A 52 14.13 7.86 13.73
N SER A 53 14.18 6.94 14.69
CA SER A 53 15.04 5.74 14.64
C SER A 53 14.29 4.44 14.87
N GLN A 54 12.98 4.53 15.13
CA GLN A 54 12.12 3.41 15.48
C GLN A 54 10.77 3.53 14.78
N THR A 55 10.09 2.40 14.61
CA THR A 55 8.73 2.35 14.05
C THR A 55 7.95 1.19 14.67
N GLU A 56 6.64 1.16 14.47
CA GLU A 56 5.77 0.08 14.96
C GLU A 56 6.02 -1.23 14.19
N ALA A 57 6.16 -1.15 12.86
CA ALA A 57 6.34 -2.33 12.02
C ALA A 57 6.96 -2.03 10.64
N LEU A 58 7.49 -3.09 10.03
CA LEU A 58 7.78 -3.18 8.59
C LEU A 58 6.77 -4.14 7.95
N TYR A 59 6.08 -3.66 6.92
CA TYR A 59 5.15 -4.44 6.12
C TYR A 59 5.83 -4.89 4.85
N ILE A 60 5.77 -6.19 4.54
CA ILE A 60 6.41 -6.80 3.38
C ILE A 60 5.35 -7.54 2.59
N GLN A 61 5.00 -7.00 1.42
CA GLN A 61 3.91 -7.46 0.59
C GLN A 61 4.45 -8.11 -0.69
N ILE A 62 3.91 -9.28 -1.07
CA ILE A 62 4.07 -9.78 -2.45
C ILE A 62 3.09 -8.98 -3.32
N SER A 63 3.58 -7.90 -3.93
CA SER A 63 2.75 -6.87 -4.57
C SER A 63 2.39 -7.18 -6.01
N SER A 64 3.09 -8.13 -6.65
CA SER A 64 2.76 -8.61 -8.00
C SER A 64 3.11 -10.09 -8.12
N GLY A 65 2.25 -10.82 -8.83
CA GLY A 65 2.43 -12.25 -9.10
C GLY A 65 2.23 -13.13 -7.87
N TYR A 66 1.48 -12.67 -6.85
CA TYR A 66 1.19 -13.47 -5.67
C TYR A 66 0.26 -14.63 -6.02
N VAL A 67 0.59 -15.83 -5.55
CA VAL A 67 -0.26 -17.00 -5.67
C VAL A 67 -0.69 -17.47 -4.29
N GLN A 68 -1.94 -17.17 -3.96
CA GLN A 68 -2.53 -17.52 -2.67
C GLN A 68 -2.41 -19.02 -2.35
N GLY A 69 -1.97 -19.31 -1.13
CA GLY A 69 -1.81 -20.69 -0.64
C GLY A 69 -0.57 -21.44 -1.18
N GLN A 70 0.16 -20.87 -2.14
CA GLN A 70 1.40 -21.46 -2.65
C GLN A 70 2.63 -20.65 -2.21
N ASP A 71 2.52 -19.34 -2.27
CA ASP A 71 3.59 -18.41 -1.97
C ASP A 71 3.57 -17.99 -0.50
N VAL A 72 4.75 -17.89 0.09
CA VAL A 72 4.95 -17.48 1.48
C VAL A 72 6.22 -16.66 1.65
N LEU A 73 6.18 -15.71 2.58
CA LEU A 73 7.35 -15.02 3.12
C LEU A 73 7.62 -15.51 4.53
N LEU A 74 8.89 -15.81 4.84
CA LEU A 74 9.32 -16.25 6.16
C LEU A 74 10.48 -15.40 6.64
N LEU A 75 10.45 -15.01 7.92
CA LEU A 75 11.64 -14.51 8.60
C LEU A 75 12.47 -15.70 9.10
N VAL A 76 13.72 -15.81 8.65
CA VAL A 76 14.67 -16.81 9.17
C VAL A 76 15.69 -16.15 10.11
N GLY A 77 16.57 -16.94 10.72
CA GLY A 77 17.58 -16.43 11.65
C GLY A 77 17.03 -16.12 13.04
N SER A 78 17.72 -15.24 13.77
CA SER A 78 17.38 -14.87 15.16
C SER A 78 17.21 -13.36 15.28
N HIS A 79 15.97 -12.95 15.57
CA HIS A 79 15.56 -11.55 15.70
C HIS A 79 14.74 -11.39 16.98
N PRO A 80 15.37 -11.34 18.18
CA PRO A 80 14.68 -11.48 19.47
C PRO A 80 13.74 -10.34 19.82
N THR A 81 13.88 -9.19 19.17
CA THR A 81 13.03 -8.00 19.33
C THR A 81 11.84 -7.98 18.37
N ILE A 82 11.81 -8.88 17.37
CA ILE A 82 10.83 -8.86 16.27
C ILE A 82 9.91 -10.09 16.32
N THR A 83 8.64 -9.84 16.12
CA THR A 83 7.60 -10.84 15.83
C THR A 83 7.22 -10.74 14.36
N ALA A 84 7.26 -11.87 13.65
CA ALA A 84 6.87 -11.97 12.25
C ALA A 84 5.48 -12.62 12.12
N THR A 85 4.55 -11.96 11.44
CA THR A 85 3.17 -12.44 11.25
C THR A 85 2.82 -12.50 9.78
N TRP A 86 2.57 -13.71 9.26
CA TRP A 86 2.19 -13.93 7.85
C TRP A 86 0.66 -13.98 7.69
N SER A 87 0.16 -13.27 6.67
CA SER A 87 -1.22 -13.38 6.20
C SER A 87 -1.24 -14.00 4.80
N SER A 88 -1.70 -15.25 4.69
CA SER A 88 -1.89 -15.90 3.39
C SER A 88 -3.07 -15.34 2.60
N GLN A 89 -3.97 -14.58 3.24
CA GLN A 89 -5.01 -13.87 2.50
C GLN A 89 -4.41 -12.68 1.75
N GLN A 90 -3.67 -11.85 2.48
CA GLN A 90 -3.12 -10.63 1.93
C GLN A 90 -1.82 -10.86 1.16
N GLY A 91 -1.12 -11.98 1.36
CA GLY A 91 0.23 -12.17 0.81
C GLY A 91 1.26 -11.26 1.48
N SER A 92 1.06 -10.97 2.77
CA SER A 92 1.80 -9.97 3.53
C SER A 92 2.48 -10.57 4.77
N LEU A 93 3.72 -10.20 5.00
CA LEU A 93 4.47 -10.47 6.23
C LEU A 93 4.67 -9.16 6.99
N VAL A 94 4.21 -9.13 8.24
CA VAL A 94 4.42 -7.98 9.14
C VAL A 94 5.51 -8.31 10.14
N LEU A 95 6.56 -7.51 10.17
CA LEU A 95 7.61 -7.55 11.19
C LEU A 95 7.35 -6.44 12.20
N SER A 96 6.98 -6.79 13.43
CA SER A 96 6.58 -5.85 14.48
C SER A 96 7.32 -6.13 15.78
N GLY A 97 7.35 -5.17 16.71
CA GLY A 97 8.05 -5.39 17.98
C GLY A 97 7.31 -6.37 18.88
N VAL A 98 8.08 -7.18 19.61
CA VAL A 98 7.52 -8.11 20.60
C VAL A 98 6.65 -7.35 21.61
N GLY A 99 5.40 -7.81 21.77
CA GLY A 99 4.45 -7.19 22.70
C GLY A 99 3.95 -5.80 22.28
N GLY A 100 4.10 -5.43 21.00
CA GLY A 100 3.68 -4.13 20.48
C GLY A 100 4.67 -2.99 20.76
N ALA A 101 5.92 -3.32 21.11
CA ALA A 101 6.97 -2.33 21.24
C ALA A 101 7.36 -1.73 19.88
N LEU A 102 7.93 -0.52 19.87
CA LEU A 102 8.61 0.01 18.70
C LEU A 102 9.89 -0.81 18.42
N VAL A 103 10.25 -0.93 17.14
CA VAL A 103 11.44 -1.64 16.67
C VAL A 103 12.44 -0.64 16.10
N ASP A 104 13.71 -0.79 16.47
CA ASP A 104 14.80 -0.02 15.87
C ASP A 104 14.93 -0.33 14.37
N TYR A 105 15.20 0.70 13.57
CA TYR A 105 15.43 0.52 12.14
C TYR A 105 16.59 -0.43 11.84
N SER A 106 17.64 -0.46 12.67
CA SER A 106 18.75 -1.40 12.50
C SER A 106 18.30 -2.86 12.61
N ASP A 107 17.37 -3.16 13.53
CA ASP A 107 16.84 -4.51 13.72
C ASP A 107 15.94 -4.89 12.54
N LEU A 108 15.10 -3.97 12.06
CA LEU A 108 14.26 -4.19 10.87
C LEU A 108 15.09 -4.36 9.60
N ILE A 109 16.20 -3.61 9.45
CA ILE A 109 17.11 -3.77 8.31
C ILE A 109 17.74 -5.16 8.32
N ALA A 110 18.24 -5.60 9.48
CA ALA A 110 18.79 -6.95 9.62
C ALA A 110 17.73 -8.03 9.34
N ALA A 111 16.51 -7.86 9.86
CA ALA A 111 15.42 -8.81 9.64
C ALA A 111 14.97 -8.86 8.18
N ALA A 112 14.86 -7.72 7.48
CA ALA A 112 14.49 -7.68 6.07
C ALA A 112 15.47 -8.46 5.18
N HIS A 113 16.77 -8.42 5.50
CA HIS A 113 17.79 -9.22 4.82
C HIS A 113 17.63 -10.74 5.02
N ASP A 114 17.01 -11.15 6.13
CA ASP A 114 16.72 -12.54 6.48
C ASP A 114 15.28 -12.95 6.13
N VAL A 115 14.50 -12.09 5.48
CA VAL A 115 13.20 -12.50 4.93
C VAL A 115 13.42 -13.25 3.62
N VAL A 116 12.87 -14.45 3.56
CA VAL A 116 12.95 -15.32 2.38
C VAL A 116 11.58 -15.54 1.76
N PHE A 117 11.56 -15.56 0.43
CA PHE A 117 10.45 -16.05 -0.36
C PHE A 117 10.57 -17.55 -0.58
N GLN A 118 9.43 -18.24 -0.52
CA GLN A 118 9.28 -19.63 -0.93
C GLN A 118 7.94 -19.85 -1.61
N SER A 119 7.92 -20.69 -2.65
CA SER A 119 6.70 -21.23 -3.23
C SER A 119 6.67 -22.74 -3.11
N SER A 120 5.50 -23.30 -2.82
CA SER A 120 5.26 -24.75 -2.84
C SER A 120 5.05 -25.32 -4.25
N SER A 121 4.97 -24.46 -5.27
CA SER A 121 4.80 -24.87 -6.66
C SER A 121 6.14 -25.18 -7.34
N ALA A 122 6.18 -26.29 -8.06
CA ALA A 122 7.32 -26.64 -8.92
C ALA A 122 7.29 -25.90 -10.28
N SER A 123 6.20 -25.20 -10.59
CA SER A 123 5.96 -24.56 -11.88
C SER A 123 5.81 -23.04 -11.75
N VAL A 124 6.51 -22.44 -10.78
CA VAL A 124 6.56 -20.98 -10.64
C VAL A 124 7.09 -20.35 -11.93
N SER A 125 6.41 -19.31 -12.40
CA SER A 125 6.78 -18.54 -13.58
C SER A 125 6.39 -17.08 -13.39
N GLY A 126 6.86 -16.21 -14.28
CA GLY A 126 6.62 -14.77 -14.20
C GLY A 126 7.57 -14.05 -13.24
N ILE A 127 7.30 -12.76 -13.04
CA ILE A 127 8.02 -11.90 -12.09
C ILE A 127 7.19 -11.80 -10.82
N LYS A 128 7.86 -11.89 -9.67
CA LYS A 128 7.26 -11.54 -8.38
C LYS A 128 7.94 -10.28 -7.88
N THR A 129 7.14 -9.33 -7.43
CA THR A 129 7.63 -8.07 -6.87
C THR A 129 7.26 -7.99 -5.40
N PHE A 130 8.20 -7.51 -4.59
CA PHE A 130 8.01 -7.31 -3.17
C PHE A 130 7.99 -5.81 -2.88
N SER A 131 7.06 -5.41 -2.03
CA SER A 131 6.92 -4.05 -1.55
C SER A 131 7.21 -4.03 -0.06
N LEU A 132 8.05 -3.08 0.37
CA LEU A 132 8.47 -2.93 1.77
C LEU A 132 8.11 -1.52 2.23
N THR A 133 7.24 -1.41 3.22
CA THR A 133 6.72 -0.11 3.72
C THR A 133 6.75 -0.05 5.25
N LEU A 134 6.94 1.15 5.79
CA LEU A 134 6.89 1.42 7.23
C LEU A 134 5.52 1.88 7.72
N GLY A 135 4.57 2.01 6.81
CA GLY A 135 3.17 2.26 7.12
C GLY A 135 2.29 1.20 6.47
N GLU A 136 1.04 1.16 6.93
CA GLU A 136 0.08 0.12 6.57
C GLU A 136 -0.38 0.17 5.10
N ALA A 137 -0.09 1.25 4.37
CA ALA A 137 -0.42 1.34 2.96
C ALA A 137 0.55 0.47 2.12
N ASN A 138 -0.03 -0.40 1.29
CA ASN A 138 0.71 -1.23 0.36
C ASN A 138 1.17 -0.39 -0.83
N TYR A 139 2.49 -0.33 -1.07
CA TYR A 139 3.03 0.31 -2.26
C TYR A 139 3.03 -0.65 -3.44
N LEU A 140 2.53 -0.23 -4.60
CA LEU A 140 2.57 -1.01 -5.83
C LEU A 140 3.59 -0.40 -6.80
N PRO A 141 4.77 -1.03 -6.99
CA PRO A 141 5.82 -0.44 -7.83
C PRO A 141 5.47 -0.28 -9.31
N SER A 142 4.56 -1.11 -9.84
CA SER A 142 4.15 -1.04 -11.25
C SER A 142 3.39 0.23 -11.59
N THR A 143 2.75 0.87 -10.62
CA THR A 143 1.98 2.10 -10.80
C THR A 143 2.49 3.28 -9.98
N GLY A 144 3.34 3.02 -8.97
CA GLY A 144 3.87 4.06 -8.08
C GLY A 144 2.85 4.58 -7.06
N HIS A 145 1.73 3.87 -6.88
CA HIS A 145 0.67 4.25 -5.95
C HIS A 145 0.73 3.47 -4.63
N TYR A 146 0.14 4.06 -3.60
CA TYR A 146 -0.09 3.45 -2.29
C TYR A 146 -1.57 3.09 -2.15
N TYR A 147 -1.83 1.89 -1.66
CA TYR A 147 -3.17 1.33 -1.49
C TYR A 147 -3.41 1.01 -0.03
N TYR A 148 -4.49 1.55 0.53
CA TYR A 148 -4.84 1.33 1.92
C TYR A 148 -6.31 0.94 2.04
N TYR A 149 -6.57 -0.21 2.66
CA TYR A 149 -7.92 -0.65 2.94
C TYR A 149 -8.43 0.01 4.22
N VAL A 150 -9.56 0.72 4.12
CA VAL A 150 -10.21 1.37 5.26
C VAL A 150 -11.47 0.59 5.63
N PRO A 151 -11.50 -0.11 6.77
CA PRO A 151 -12.69 -0.84 7.22
C PRO A 151 -13.78 0.15 7.67
N ALA A 152 -14.84 0.27 6.87
CA ALA A 152 -15.99 1.13 7.18
C ALA A 152 -17.31 0.43 6.78
N LEU A 153 -17.83 -0.42 7.67
CA LEU A 153 -19.04 -1.19 7.40
C LEU A 153 -20.25 -0.28 7.15
N GLY A 154 -20.93 -0.49 6.01
CA GLY A 154 -22.14 0.25 5.65
C GLY A 154 -21.91 1.67 5.14
N ILE A 155 -20.65 2.08 4.89
CA ILE A 155 -20.37 3.37 4.26
C ILE A 155 -20.94 3.41 2.83
N SER A 156 -21.59 4.52 2.46
CA SER A 156 -22.06 4.72 1.10
C SER A 156 -20.88 4.98 0.15
N TRP A 157 -21.06 4.74 -1.15
CA TRP A 157 -20.03 5.09 -2.14
C TRP A 157 -19.66 6.57 -2.08
N THR A 158 -20.66 7.46 -1.96
CA THR A 158 -20.45 8.91 -1.89
C THR A 158 -19.66 9.32 -0.64
N ASP A 159 -19.95 8.74 0.52
CA ASP A 159 -19.21 9.03 1.74
C ASP A 159 -17.78 8.48 1.69
N ALA A 160 -17.59 7.29 1.12
CA ALA A 160 -16.27 6.70 0.91
C ALA A 160 -15.43 7.54 -0.06
N PHE A 161 -16.05 8.04 -1.14
CA PHE A 161 -15.44 8.94 -2.10
C PHE A 161 -14.94 10.22 -1.43
N ASN A 162 -15.78 10.87 -0.63
CA ASN A 162 -15.43 12.08 0.09
C ASN A 162 -14.36 11.84 1.16
N ALA A 163 -14.46 10.73 1.90
CA ALA A 163 -13.47 10.35 2.91
C ALA A 163 -12.10 10.10 2.30
N ALA A 164 -12.03 9.36 1.19
CA ALA A 164 -10.79 9.09 0.48
C ALA A 164 -10.17 10.39 -0.07
N ASN A 165 -10.97 11.26 -0.68
CA ASN A 165 -10.51 12.59 -1.17
C ASN A 165 -10.12 13.57 -0.06
N SER A 166 -10.46 13.27 1.20
CA SER A 166 -10.04 14.08 2.36
C SER A 166 -8.80 13.49 3.06
N SER A 167 -8.37 12.30 2.66
CA SER A 167 -7.25 11.60 3.29
C SER A 167 -5.90 12.10 2.77
N ASN A 168 -4.89 11.96 3.61
CA ASN A 168 -3.51 12.30 3.28
C ASN A 168 -2.57 11.22 3.83
N TYR A 169 -1.57 10.84 3.05
CA TYR A 169 -0.57 9.86 3.45
C TYR A 169 0.83 10.41 3.13
N TYR A 170 1.57 10.87 4.14
CA TYR A 170 2.87 11.52 3.98
C TYR A 170 2.89 12.63 2.91
N GLY A 171 1.84 13.47 2.88
CA GLY A 171 1.71 14.55 1.91
C GLY A 171 1.04 14.12 0.59
N LEU A 172 0.82 12.83 0.37
CA LEU A 172 0.09 12.32 -0.79
C LEU A 172 -1.41 12.47 -0.59
N GLN A 173 -2.08 13.07 -1.57
CA GLN A 173 -3.54 13.21 -1.59
C GLN A 173 -4.19 11.86 -1.92
N GLY A 174 -5.10 11.39 -1.06
CA GLY A 174 -5.84 10.15 -1.30
C GLY A 174 -7.06 10.32 -2.20
N TYR A 175 -7.54 9.19 -2.71
CA TYR A 175 -8.74 9.00 -3.53
C TYR A 175 -9.14 7.51 -3.50
N LEU A 176 -10.39 7.14 -3.82
CA LEU A 176 -10.78 5.73 -3.99
C LEU A 176 -10.01 5.13 -5.17
N ALA A 177 -9.51 3.91 -5.01
CA ALA A 177 -8.68 3.26 -6.02
C ALA A 177 -9.34 3.21 -7.40
N THR A 178 -8.56 3.52 -8.42
CA THR A 178 -8.83 3.24 -9.83
C THR A 178 -8.05 1.97 -10.19
N ILE A 179 -8.59 1.14 -11.09
CA ILE A 179 -7.98 -0.16 -11.41
C ILE A 179 -7.75 -0.24 -12.92
N LEU A 180 -6.48 -0.30 -13.33
CA LEU A 180 -6.08 -0.30 -14.74
C LEU A 180 -5.22 -1.51 -15.10
N SER A 181 -4.98 -2.42 -14.15
CA SER A 181 -4.11 -3.58 -14.33
C SER A 181 -4.50 -4.75 -13.42
N ASP A 182 -4.04 -5.94 -13.80
CA ASP A 182 -4.24 -7.16 -13.00
C ASP A 182 -3.56 -7.09 -11.63
N ASP A 183 -2.41 -6.43 -11.53
CA ASP A 183 -1.72 -6.21 -10.25
C ASP A 183 -2.59 -5.36 -9.31
N GLU A 184 -3.22 -4.30 -9.81
CA GLU A 184 -4.13 -3.47 -9.01
C GLU A 184 -5.39 -4.23 -8.61
N ALA A 185 -5.97 -5.02 -9.52
CA ALA A 185 -7.12 -5.85 -9.24
C ALA A 185 -6.81 -6.91 -8.16
N GLN A 186 -5.65 -7.54 -8.25
CA GLN A 186 -5.18 -8.50 -7.24
C GLN A 186 -4.95 -7.80 -5.89
N LEU A 187 -4.23 -6.67 -5.87
CA LEU A 187 -3.91 -5.97 -4.62
C LEU A 187 -5.15 -5.40 -3.93
N CYS A 188 -6.07 -4.79 -4.69
CA CYS A 188 -7.28 -4.16 -4.15
C CYS A 188 -8.41 -5.15 -3.87
N GLY A 189 -8.44 -6.30 -4.56
CA GLY A 189 -9.55 -7.25 -4.52
C GLY A 189 -9.23 -8.59 -3.85
N GLU A 190 -8.20 -9.30 -4.32
CA GLU A 190 -7.86 -10.64 -3.79
C GLU A 190 -7.06 -10.56 -2.49
N GLN A 191 -6.16 -9.59 -2.39
CA GLN A 191 -5.22 -9.41 -1.28
C GLN A 191 -5.72 -8.43 -0.20
N THR A 192 -7.00 -8.09 -0.19
CA THR A 192 -7.60 -7.25 0.85
C THR A 192 -8.21 -8.09 1.98
N SER A 193 -8.27 -7.51 3.18
CA SER A 193 -8.92 -8.10 4.36
C SER A 193 -10.46 -8.09 4.28
N GLY A 194 -11.03 -7.32 3.35
CA GLY A 194 -12.46 -7.26 3.12
C GLY A 194 -12.83 -6.49 1.85
N THR A 195 -14.13 -6.47 1.51
CA THR A 195 -14.63 -5.72 0.36
C THR A 195 -14.60 -4.21 0.62
N GLY A 196 -14.27 -3.43 -0.40
CA GLY A 196 -14.22 -1.97 -0.33
C GLY A 196 -14.76 -1.31 -1.60
N TRP A 197 -15.08 -0.02 -1.49
CA TRP A 197 -15.46 0.80 -2.64
C TRP A 197 -14.23 1.18 -3.47
N ILE A 198 -14.41 1.24 -4.79
CA ILE A 198 -13.44 1.77 -5.75
C ILE A 198 -14.02 3.01 -6.45
N GLY A 199 -13.19 3.76 -7.17
CA GLY A 199 -13.55 5.05 -7.78
C GLY A 199 -14.53 4.97 -8.97
N GLY A 200 -14.99 3.79 -9.36
CA GLY A 200 -15.84 3.59 -10.53
C GLY A 200 -17.31 3.92 -10.25
N SER A 201 -17.96 4.66 -11.15
CA SER A 201 -19.40 4.94 -11.13
C SER A 201 -19.92 5.25 -12.53
N ASP A 202 -21.19 4.96 -12.78
CA ASP A 202 -21.95 5.38 -13.97
C ASP A 202 -23.05 6.41 -13.63
N SER A 203 -23.01 7.00 -12.43
CA SER A 203 -24.02 7.96 -11.94
C SER A 203 -24.27 9.19 -12.83
N GLU A 204 -23.32 9.54 -13.71
CA GLU A 204 -23.52 10.61 -14.70
C GLU A 204 -24.31 10.14 -15.92
N THR A 205 -24.11 8.90 -16.36
CA THR A 205 -24.78 8.29 -17.52
C THR A 205 -24.90 6.79 -17.31
N GLU A 206 -26.12 6.32 -17.08
CA GLU A 206 -26.45 4.91 -16.89
C GLU A 206 -25.79 4.00 -17.94
N GLY A 207 -25.09 2.96 -17.47
CA GLY A 207 -24.39 2.01 -18.33
C GLY A 207 -23.07 2.54 -18.93
N VAL A 208 -22.59 3.72 -18.53
CA VAL A 208 -21.26 4.24 -18.90
C VAL A 208 -20.44 4.47 -17.64
N TRP A 209 -19.71 3.43 -17.24
CA TRP A 209 -18.89 3.45 -16.04
C TRP A 209 -17.56 4.16 -16.28
N LYS A 210 -17.24 5.11 -15.41
CA LYS A 210 -16.01 5.90 -15.46
C LYS A 210 -15.34 6.00 -14.10
N TRP A 211 -14.05 6.33 -14.10
CA TRP A 211 -13.32 6.71 -12.89
C TRP A 211 -13.73 8.12 -12.47
N MET A 212 -14.18 8.28 -11.23
CA MET A 212 -14.71 9.54 -10.70
C MET A 212 -13.68 10.38 -9.93
N ASN A 213 -12.45 9.88 -9.78
CA ASN A 213 -11.37 10.51 -9.04
C ASN A 213 -10.00 10.02 -9.55
N GLY A 214 -8.95 10.42 -8.83
CA GLY A 214 -7.59 10.02 -9.12
C GLY A 214 -7.04 10.62 -10.42
N PRO A 215 -5.84 10.19 -10.82
CA PRO A 215 -5.22 10.60 -12.09
C PRO A 215 -6.06 10.23 -13.33
N GLU A 216 -6.93 9.23 -13.23
CA GLU A 216 -7.74 8.71 -14.35
C GLU A 216 -9.14 9.33 -14.46
N LEU A 217 -9.42 10.39 -13.69
CA LEU A 217 -10.72 11.08 -13.66
C LEU A 217 -11.33 11.25 -15.07
N GLY A 218 -12.56 10.78 -15.22
CA GLY A 218 -13.35 10.87 -16.46
C GLY A 218 -13.09 9.76 -17.48
N THR A 219 -12.13 8.87 -17.23
CA THR A 219 -11.84 7.74 -18.12
C THR A 219 -12.95 6.69 -18.01
N VAL A 220 -13.58 6.39 -19.15
CA VAL A 220 -14.56 5.29 -19.25
C VAL A 220 -13.83 3.95 -19.23
N PHE A 221 -14.26 3.03 -18.37
CA PHE A 221 -13.67 1.69 -18.27
C PHE A 221 -14.65 0.56 -18.61
N TRP A 222 -15.95 0.84 -18.66
CA TRP A 222 -16.96 -0.13 -19.07
C TRP A 222 -18.19 0.53 -19.70
N ASN A 223 -18.73 -0.09 -20.75
CA ASN A 223 -19.97 0.32 -21.40
C ASN A 223 -20.97 -0.84 -21.44
N GLY A 224 -22.18 -0.64 -20.93
CA GLY A 224 -23.27 -1.61 -20.90
C GLY A 224 -23.44 -2.33 -19.55
N GLY A 225 -24.39 -3.26 -19.49
CA GLY A 225 -24.58 -4.17 -18.35
C GLY A 225 -23.74 -5.45 -18.50
N ILE A 226 -24.33 -6.59 -18.15
CA ILE A 226 -23.69 -7.93 -18.15
C ILE A 226 -23.02 -8.34 -19.47
N ASN A 227 -23.51 -7.84 -20.61
CA ASN A 227 -22.97 -8.10 -21.96
C ASN A 227 -22.23 -6.88 -22.52
N GLY A 228 -21.74 -6.02 -21.63
CA GLY A 228 -21.01 -4.81 -21.97
C GLY A 228 -19.63 -5.09 -22.54
N SER A 229 -18.87 -4.02 -22.71
CA SER A 229 -17.50 -4.07 -23.21
C SER A 229 -16.61 -3.07 -22.49
N THR A 230 -15.35 -3.46 -22.30
CA THR A 230 -14.32 -2.55 -21.81
C THR A 230 -13.57 -1.92 -22.99
N PRO A 231 -13.38 -0.59 -23.02
CA PRO A 231 -12.48 0.07 -23.96
C PRO A 231 -11.00 -0.03 -23.53
N ASN A 232 -10.73 -0.44 -22.29
CA ASN A 232 -9.38 -0.52 -21.69
C ASN A 232 -9.28 -1.74 -20.75
N TYR A 233 -9.34 -1.52 -19.44
CA TYR A 233 -9.27 -2.54 -18.40
C TYR A 233 -10.57 -2.53 -17.58
N ALA A 234 -11.16 -3.70 -17.39
CA ALA A 234 -12.23 -3.91 -16.44
C ALA A 234 -12.13 -5.33 -15.89
N PHE A 235 -12.35 -5.50 -14.60
CA PHE A 235 -12.26 -6.79 -13.91
C PHE A 235 -13.55 -7.10 -13.16
N TRP A 236 -14.67 -7.04 -13.89
CA TRP A 236 -15.96 -7.44 -13.36
C TRP A 236 -16.00 -8.93 -13.06
N ASN A 237 -16.65 -9.30 -11.96
CA ASN A 237 -16.98 -10.70 -11.70
C ASN A 237 -17.89 -11.25 -12.81
N SER A 238 -17.87 -12.57 -13.00
CA SER A 238 -18.75 -13.23 -13.96
C SER A 238 -20.21 -12.89 -13.66
N GLY A 239 -20.88 -12.29 -14.64
CA GLY A 239 -22.27 -11.87 -14.50
C GLY A 239 -22.46 -10.45 -13.98
N GLU A 240 -21.41 -9.64 -13.87
CA GLU A 240 -21.48 -8.21 -13.52
C GLU A 240 -21.06 -7.30 -14.70
N PRO A 241 -21.52 -6.03 -14.73
CA PRO A 241 -22.52 -5.42 -13.85
C PRO A 241 -23.95 -5.82 -14.25
N ASN A 242 -24.76 -6.32 -13.32
CA ASN A 242 -26.13 -6.82 -13.59
C ASN A 242 -27.28 -5.93 -13.09
N ASN A 243 -26.96 -4.79 -12.48
CA ASN A 243 -27.94 -3.87 -11.93
C ASN A 243 -28.83 -4.47 -10.83
N GLN A 244 -28.36 -5.49 -10.11
CA GLN A 244 -29.09 -6.02 -8.96
C GLN A 244 -28.96 -5.09 -7.76
N GLY A 245 -30.08 -4.57 -7.29
CA GLY A 245 -30.16 -3.76 -6.08
C GLY A 245 -30.36 -2.26 -6.32
N ASP A 246 -30.38 -1.83 -7.57
CA ASP A 246 -30.80 -0.49 -8.01
C ASP A 246 -32.32 -0.33 -8.08
#